data_AF-A0A392UU65-F1
#
_entry.id   AF-A0A392UU65-F1
#
_cell.length_a   1.000
_cell.length_b   1.000
_cell.length_c   1.000
_cell.angle_alpha   90.00
_cell.angle_beta   90.00
_cell.angle_gamma   90.00
#
_symmetry.space_group_name_H-M   'P 1'
#
loop_
_entity.id
_entity.type
_entity.pdbx_description
1 polymer ?
#
loop_
_entity_poly.entity_id
_entity_poly.type
_entity_poly.pdbx_seq_one_letter_code
_entity_poly.pdbx_strand_id
1 'polypeptide(L)' 'MGVAGCAGLFQDSNGRWLKGYAQKIGACDALHAEMWG' A
#
# COMPACT_ATOMS: atom_id res chain seq x y z
N MET A 1 -10.02 -6.33 16.00
CA MET A 1 -9.09 -5.69 15.06
C MET A 1 -8.69 -6.70 14.01
N GLY A 2 -8.84 -6.37 12.74
CA GLY A 2 -8.45 -7.24 11.62
C GLY A 2 -6.97 -7.11 11.29
N VAL A 3 -6.46 -8.02 10.46
CA VAL A 3 -5.15 -7.84 9.81
C VAL A 3 -5.35 -6.88 8.66
N ALA A 4 -4.63 -5.76 8.68
CA ALA A 4 -4.62 -4.76 7.62
C ALA A 4 -3.30 -4.78 6.85
N GLY A 5 -3.35 -4.28 5.62
CA GLY A 5 -2.22 -4.15 4.71
C GLY A 5 -2.43 -2.99 3.75
N CYS A 6 -1.37 -2.54 3.12
CA CYS A 6 -1.37 -1.51 2.09
C CYS A 6 -0.77 -2.05 0.78
N ALA A 7 -1.09 -1.40 -0.32
CA ALA A 7 -0.49 -1.68 -1.61
C ALA A 7 -0.40 -0.39 -2.41
N GLY A 8 0.60 -0.32 -3.27
CA GLY A 8 0.85 0.85 -4.08
C GLY A 8 1.52 0.49 -5.40
N LEU A 9 1.48 1.43 -6.32
CA LEU A 9 1.93 1.23 -7.68
C LEU A 9 2.71 2.46 -8.15
N PHE A 10 3.97 2.25 -8.49
CA PHE A 10 4.85 3.29 -9.01
C PHE A 10 4.66 3.43 -10.50
N GLN A 11 4.38 4.66 -10.92
CA GLN A 11 4.38 5.07 -12.32
C GLN A 11 5.50 6.08 -12.54
N ASP A 12 6.13 6.04 -13.71
CA ASP A 12 6.93 7.17 -14.15
C ASP A 12 6.04 8.36 -14.54
N SER A 13 6.64 9.51 -14.80
CA SER A 13 5.92 10.72 -15.20
C SER A 13 5.21 10.61 -16.56
N ASN A 14 5.51 9.56 -17.33
CA ASN A 14 4.86 9.26 -18.61
C ASN A 14 3.69 8.27 -18.43
N GLY A 15 3.36 7.90 -17.19
CA GLY A 15 2.31 6.94 -16.88
C GLY A 15 2.72 5.47 -17.10
N ARG A 16 4.00 5.16 -17.28
CA ARG A 16 4.45 3.77 -17.41
C ARG A 16 4.57 3.15 -16.03
N TRP A 17 3.93 1.99 -15.86
CA TRP A 17 4.08 1.17 -14.66
C TRP A 17 5.53 0.72 -14.47
N LEU A 18 6.13 1.07 -13.34
CA LEU A 18 7.49 0.68 -12.99
C LEU A 18 7.47 -0.57 -12.10
N LYS A 19 6.70 -0.52 -11.00
CA LYS A 19 6.67 -1.58 -10.01
C LYS A 19 5.47 -1.42 -9.07
N GLY A 20 4.86 -2.54 -8.68
CA GLY A 20 3.88 -2.59 -7.59
C GLY A 20 4.50 -3.17 -6.32
N TYR A 21 3.90 -2.86 -5.17
CA TYR A 21 4.15 -3.53 -3.91
C TYR A 21 2.85 -3.78 -3.16
N ALA A 22 2.88 -4.80 -2.30
CA ALA A 22 1.85 -5.07 -1.31
C ALA A 22 2.55 -5.43 0.00
N GLN A 23 2.13 -4.83 1.11
CA GLN A 23 2.71 -5.07 2.43
C GLN A 23 1.62 -5.28 3.47
N LYS A 24 1.81 -6.31 4.28
CA LYS A 24 0.98 -6.55 5.45
C LYS A 24 1.52 -5.74 6.63
N ILE A 25 0.67 -4.90 7.22
CA ILE A 25 1.04 -3.98 8.32
C ILE A 25 0.74 -4.59 9.69
N GLY A 26 -0.16 -5.58 9.77
CA GLY A 26 -0.46 -6.31 11.00
C GLY A 26 -1.85 -5.96 11.54
N ALA A 27 -2.04 -6.08 12.85
CA ALA A 27 -3.33 -5.75 13.48
C ALA A 27 -3.48 -4.23 13.57
N CYS A 28 -4.25 -3.65 12.66
CA CYS A 28 -4.45 -2.21 12.54
C CYS A 28 -5.79 -1.95 11.84
N ASP A 29 -6.40 -0.78 12.00
CA ASP A 29 -7.54 -0.40 11.17
C ASP A 29 -7.10 0.07 9.78
N ALA A 30 -8.07 0.21 8.87
CA ALA A 30 -7.82 0.54 7.47
C ALA A 30 -7.16 1.91 7.31
N LEU A 31 -7.63 2.93 8.04
CA LEU A 31 -7.09 4.29 7.95
C LEU A 31 -5.62 4.31 8.38
N HIS A 32 -5.30 3.66 9.49
CA HIS A 32 -3.91 3.52 9.90
C HIS A 32 -3.10 2.69 8.92
N ALA A 33 -3.62 1.65 8.27
CA ALA A 33 -2.84 0.93 7.26
C ALA A 33 -2.52 1.78 6.01
N GLU A 34 -3.43 2.68 5.62
CA GLU A 34 -3.22 3.58 4.47
C GLU A 34 -2.14 4.65 4.74
N MET A 35 -2.02 5.13 5.98
CA MET A 35 -1.01 6.14 6.34
C MET A 35 0.46 5.65 6.29
N TRP A 36 0.68 4.33 6.29
CA TRP A 36 2.01 3.72 6.25
C TRP A 36 2.39 3.21 4.86
N GLY A 37 1.49 3.36 3.88
CA GLY A 37 1.71 3.03 2.47
C GLY A 37 2.67 3.99 1.79
#